data_AF-A0A3M4Q9A3-F1
#
_entry.id   AF-A0A3M4Q9A3-F1
#
_cell.length_a   1.000
_cell.length_b   1.000
_cell.length_c   1.000
_cell.angle_alpha   90.00
_cell.angle_beta   90.00
_cell.angle_gamma   90.00
#
_symmetry.space_group_name_H-M   'P 1'
#
loop_
_entity.id
_entity.type
_entity.pdbx_description
1 polymer ?
#
loop_
_entity_poly.entity_id
_entity_poly.type
_entity_poly.pdbx_seq_one_letter_code
_entity_poly.pdbx_strand_id
1 'polypeptide(L)'
;MRLSELKKAGRTPELPLTLELADAAGPGQLQLLNLLRVLPGERYVGAAVWRGRPVLAKLLVGSKAARHFQRELSGVRLLAEQGLTTPQLLADGLQEGEGGWLLFEFIEGAESLADAWQAVEGLPPLADEQTAVLAEALGAIAQMHAKGLWQEDLHLDNLLRQGGKLYLIDGAGIRVEEAGKPLSRNRVLENLGVFFAQLPKNLEPFTEELLVYYLLGNGEHALPLQALEKQVRKVSAWRLKDFLNKVGRECTLFSVARGAFALRAIRREEEAAMLPVLEQADALLDQGHVYKTGGAATVAKVEAGGRPLVIKRYNIKGFAHWLKRFWRPSRAWHSWREGNRLAFLGIATPKPLAVLEKRFLWLRSRAYLVTEYLPGPDIIERFAPYVEKGDAPENELLALDHLFTELIRERISHGDFKGHNLFWAE
;
A
#
# COMPACT_ATOMS: atom_id res chain seq x y z
N MET A 1 1.45 32.42 4.94
CA MET A 1 0.82 31.75 6.10
C MET A 1 1.90 31.17 6.99
N ARG A 2 1.60 30.93 8.27
CA ARG A 2 2.52 30.26 9.20
C ARG A 2 2.45 28.74 9.06
N LEU A 3 3.50 28.04 9.49
CA LEU A 3 3.59 26.59 9.39
C LEU A 3 2.52 25.88 10.24
N SER A 4 2.21 26.38 11.43
CA SER A 4 1.16 25.86 12.32
C SER A 4 -0.22 25.83 11.66
N GLU A 5 -0.51 26.78 10.78
CA GLU A 5 -1.80 26.89 10.08
C GLU A 5 -1.99 25.72 9.10
N LEU A 6 -0.90 25.19 8.54
CA LEU A 6 -0.92 24.04 7.63
C LEU A 6 -1.50 22.78 8.30
N LYS A 7 -1.46 22.71 9.64
CA LYS A 7 -2.11 21.63 10.42
C LYS A 7 -3.60 21.47 10.08
N LYS A 8 -4.29 22.57 9.74
CA LYS A 8 -5.74 22.58 9.45
C LYS A 8 -6.07 22.47 7.96
N ALA A 9 -5.05 22.42 7.10
CA ALA A 9 -5.21 22.52 5.65
C ALA A 9 -5.77 21.23 4.98
N GLY A 10 -5.90 20.14 5.73
CA GLY A 10 -6.52 18.91 5.24
C GLY A 10 -5.66 18.15 4.24
N ARG A 11 -6.30 17.39 3.32
CA ARG A 11 -5.61 16.57 2.31
C ARG A 11 -5.30 17.32 1.02
N THR A 12 -6.14 18.29 0.67
CA THR A 12 -6.15 18.98 -0.62
C THR A 12 -6.18 20.50 -0.39
N PRO A 13 -5.14 21.08 0.22
CA PRO A 13 -5.04 22.53 0.31
C PRO A 13 -4.90 23.12 -1.10
N GLU A 14 -5.39 24.35 -1.27
CA GLU A 14 -5.18 25.11 -2.52
C GLU A 14 -3.70 25.43 -2.71
N LEU A 15 -3.20 25.26 -3.94
CA LEU A 15 -1.82 25.50 -4.34
C LEU A 15 -1.78 26.53 -5.50
N PRO A 16 -0.72 27.36 -5.62
CA PRO A 16 0.48 27.37 -4.78
C PRO A 16 0.23 27.99 -3.39
N LEU A 17 0.95 27.49 -2.39
CA LEU A 17 0.83 27.93 -0.99
C LEU A 17 2.13 28.57 -0.52
N THR A 18 2.06 29.74 0.11
CA THR A 18 3.26 30.45 0.60
C THR A 18 3.40 30.36 2.12
N LEU A 19 4.52 29.84 2.57
CA LEU A 19 4.88 29.66 3.98
C LEU A 19 6.05 30.56 4.36
N GLU A 20 5.95 31.23 5.50
CA GLU A 20 7.07 31.94 6.11
C GLU A 20 7.90 30.96 6.93
N LEU A 21 9.14 30.75 6.51
CA LEU A 21 10.13 29.91 7.21
C LEU A 21 11.37 30.73 7.51
N ALA A 22 12.27 30.19 8.32
CA ALA A 22 13.58 30.75 8.56
C ALA A 22 14.68 29.71 8.31
N ASP A 23 15.89 30.17 8.04
CA ASP A 23 17.08 29.35 8.11
C ASP A 23 18.22 30.16 8.75
N ALA A 24 19.44 29.63 8.69
CA ALA A 24 20.62 30.33 9.23
C ALA A 24 20.87 31.71 8.61
N ALA A 25 20.36 31.99 7.41
CA ALA A 25 20.48 33.28 6.73
C ALA A 25 19.26 34.21 6.96
N GLY A 26 18.32 33.82 7.83
CA GLY A 26 17.17 34.62 8.23
C GLY A 26 15.85 34.17 7.62
N PRO A 27 14.78 34.97 7.74
CA PRO A 27 13.45 34.63 7.23
C PRO A 27 13.43 34.57 5.70
N GLY A 28 12.51 33.77 5.17
CA GLY A 28 12.28 33.63 3.74
C GLY A 28 10.90 33.03 3.46
N GLN A 29 10.48 33.14 2.20
CA GLN A 29 9.21 32.56 1.74
C GLN A 29 9.47 31.27 0.97
N LEU A 30 8.81 30.20 1.41
CA LEU A 30 8.72 28.94 0.68
C LEU A 30 7.41 28.94 -0.11
N GLN A 31 7.51 28.82 -1.43
CA GLN A 31 6.34 28.64 -2.29
C GLN A 31 6.17 27.16 -2.61
N LEU A 32 5.19 26.51 -1.98
CA LEU A 32 4.85 25.12 -2.24
C LEU A 32 3.99 25.04 -3.51
N LEU A 33 4.48 24.33 -4.52
CA LEU A 33 3.88 24.27 -5.86
C LEU A 33 3.03 23.01 -6.06
N ASN A 34 3.50 21.87 -5.57
CA ASN A 34 2.82 20.59 -5.69
C ASN A 34 3.01 19.76 -4.42
N LEU A 35 2.04 18.92 -4.06
CA LEU A 35 2.11 17.98 -2.95
C LEU A 35 2.32 16.55 -3.47
N LEU A 36 3.39 15.92 -3.01
CA LEU A 36 3.74 14.53 -3.33
C LEU A 36 3.19 13.57 -2.27
N ARG A 37 3.10 14.01 -1.00
CA ARG A 37 2.56 13.20 0.09
C ARG A 37 1.90 14.06 1.15
N VAL A 38 0.69 13.69 1.55
CA VAL A 38 -0.08 14.40 2.58
C VAL A 38 -0.56 13.46 3.67
N LEU A 39 -0.16 13.77 4.90
CA LEU A 39 -0.72 13.23 6.13
C LEU A 39 -1.31 14.40 6.93
N PRO A 40 -2.63 14.65 6.80
CA PRO A 40 -3.27 15.83 7.37
C PRO A 40 -2.97 16.02 8.85
N GLY A 41 -2.62 17.25 9.22
CA GLY A 41 -2.33 17.60 10.61
C GLY A 41 -0.99 17.08 11.15
N GLU A 42 -0.20 16.35 10.35
CA GLU A 42 1.10 15.80 10.75
C GLU A 42 2.24 16.12 9.78
N ARG A 43 2.06 15.90 8.46
CA ARG A 43 3.16 16.01 7.48
C ARG A 43 2.67 16.33 6.07
N TYR A 44 3.37 17.24 5.39
CA TYR A 44 3.16 17.61 4.00
C TYR A 44 4.52 17.57 3.28
N VAL A 45 4.62 16.84 2.18
CA VAL A 45 5.84 16.72 1.37
C VAL A 45 5.52 17.15 -0.05
N GLY A 46 6.36 17.99 -0.65
CA GLY A 46 6.06 18.54 -1.96
C GLY A 46 7.23 19.25 -2.64
N ALA A 47 7.06 19.51 -3.93
CA ALA A 47 7.96 20.35 -4.70
C ALA A 47 7.67 21.83 -4.39
N ALA A 48 8.71 22.60 -4.14
CA ALA A 48 8.62 23.98 -3.73
C ALA A 48 9.76 24.83 -4.29
N VAL A 49 9.64 26.15 -4.14
CA VAL A 49 10.71 27.11 -4.44
C VAL A 49 11.11 27.80 -3.14
N TRP A 50 12.40 27.75 -2.81
CA TRP A 50 13.01 28.45 -1.67
C TRP A 50 14.09 29.39 -2.19
N ARG A 51 13.91 30.71 -1.99
CA ARG A 51 14.84 31.75 -2.47
C ARG A 51 15.25 31.59 -3.95
N GLY A 52 14.27 31.29 -4.80
CA GLY A 52 14.46 31.09 -6.24
C GLY A 52 15.04 29.73 -6.65
N ARG A 53 15.34 28.84 -5.70
CA ARG A 53 15.84 27.49 -5.98
C ARG A 53 14.73 26.44 -5.84
N PRO A 54 14.58 25.50 -6.78
CA PRO A 54 13.72 24.33 -6.61
C PRO A 54 14.19 23.43 -5.45
N VAL A 55 13.27 23.04 -4.58
CA VAL A 55 13.53 22.20 -3.41
C VAL A 55 12.42 21.15 -3.22
N LEU A 56 12.77 20.03 -2.61
CA LEU A 56 11.81 19.15 -1.98
C LEU A 56 11.59 19.62 -0.54
N ALA A 57 10.38 20.08 -0.22
CA ALA A 57 10.01 20.51 1.12
C ALA A 57 9.33 19.36 1.89
N LYS A 58 9.89 19.00 3.05
CA LYS A 58 9.22 18.15 4.06
C LYS A 58 8.79 19.03 5.23
N LEU A 59 7.49 19.31 5.30
CA LEU A 59 6.87 20.18 6.29
C LEU A 59 6.17 19.32 7.35
N LEU A 60 6.54 19.50 8.62
CA LEU A 60 6.12 18.69 9.75
C LEU A 60 5.36 19.57 10.74
N VAL A 61 4.12 19.19 11.03
CA VAL A 61 3.19 19.97 11.86
C VAL A 61 2.52 19.12 12.93
N GLY A 62 1.88 19.77 13.89
CA GLY A 62 1.18 19.10 14.98
C GLY A 62 2.10 18.63 16.10
N SER A 63 1.54 17.87 17.05
CA SER A 63 2.20 17.57 18.34
C SER A 63 3.44 16.69 18.23
N LYS A 64 3.62 15.99 17.11
CA LYS A 64 4.77 15.11 16.87
C LYS A 64 5.83 15.74 15.97
N ALA A 65 5.63 16.98 15.52
CA ALA A 65 6.49 17.64 14.52
C ALA A 65 7.97 17.61 14.91
N ALA A 66 8.30 18.06 16.13
CA ALA A 66 9.68 18.07 16.64
C ALA A 66 10.36 16.70 16.60
N ARG A 67 9.64 15.64 17.02
CA ARG A 67 10.17 14.28 17.00
C ARG A 67 10.41 13.76 15.57
N HIS A 68 9.47 14.02 14.65
CA HIS A 68 9.63 13.63 13.26
C HIS A 68 10.77 14.40 12.58
N PHE A 69 10.90 15.69 12.90
CA PHE A 69 11.95 16.55 12.40
C PHE A 69 13.32 16.02 12.82
N GLN A 70 13.52 15.75 14.12
CA GLN A 70 14.78 15.25 14.63
C GLN A 70 15.15 13.89 14.02
N ARG A 71 14.17 12.98 13.87
CA ARG A 71 14.42 11.68 13.21
C ARG A 71 14.87 11.84 11.77
N GLU A 72 14.20 12.70 11.00
CA GLU A 72 14.57 12.94 9.60
C GLU A 72 15.98 13.57 9.50
N LEU A 73 16.23 14.60 10.32
CA LEU A 73 17.49 15.33 10.33
C LEU A 73 18.67 14.44 10.72
N SER A 74 18.54 13.66 11.80
CA SER A 74 19.58 12.73 12.24
C SER A 74 19.86 11.67 11.18
N GLY A 75 18.82 11.12 10.57
CA GLY A 75 18.98 10.06 9.57
C GLY A 75 19.68 10.53 8.29
N VAL A 76 19.29 11.69 7.75
CA VAL A 76 19.95 12.20 6.54
C VAL A 76 21.39 12.65 6.80
N ARG A 77 21.69 13.19 7.98
CA ARG A 77 23.06 13.50 8.39
C ARG A 77 23.91 12.23 8.48
N LEU A 78 23.39 11.15 9.07
CA LEU A 78 24.08 9.85 9.12
C LEU A 78 24.38 9.30 7.72
N LEU A 79 23.43 9.39 6.78
CA LEU A 79 23.68 8.98 5.39
C LEU A 79 24.85 9.78 4.79
N ALA A 80 24.80 11.11 4.90
CA ALA A 80 25.81 11.99 4.34
C ALA A 80 27.20 11.80 4.98
N GLU A 81 27.26 11.70 6.32
CA GLU A 81 28.50 11.47 7.08
C GLU A 81 29.17 10.14 6.73
N GLN A 82 28.40 9.14 6.32
CA GLN A 82 28.90 7.83 5.90
C GLN A 82 29.21 7.75 4.40
N GLY A 83 29.09 8.87 3.68
CA GLY A 83 29.37 8.97 2.25
C GLY A 83 28.34 8.24 1.38
N LEU A 84 27.15 7.97 1.92
CA LEU A 84 26.05 7.40 1.15
C LEU A 84 25.37 8.50 0.32
N THR A 85 25.02 8.17 -0.92
CA THR A 85 24.37 9.13 -1.83
C THR A 85 22.97 9.43 -1.34
N THR A 86 22.71 10.67 -0.95
CA THR A 86 21.41 11.18 -0.49
C THR A 86 21.24 12.63 -0.93
N PRO A 87 20.03 13.15 -1.18
CA PRO A 87 19.84 14.54 -1.57
C PRO A 87 20.42 15.51 -0.54
N GLN A 88 21.13 16.53 -1.01
CA GLN A 88 21.69 17.58 -0.17
C GLN A 88 20.58 18.26 0.67
N LEU A 89 20.75 18.29 1.98
CA LEU A 89 19.94 19.12 2.87
C LEU A 89 20.39 20.59 2.74
N LEU A 90 19.51 21.43 2.20
CA LEU A 90 19.81 22.84 1.91
C LEU A 90 19.48 23.77 3.08
N ALA A 91 18.38 23.48 3.76
CA ALA A 91 17.95 24.23 4.94
C ALA A 91 17.07 23.34 5.81
N ASP A 92 17.14 23.56 7.11
CA ASP A 92 16.26 22.94 8.08
C ASP A 92 15.93 23.94 9.19
N GLY A 93 14.84 23.68 9.89
CA GLY A 93 14.50 24.44 11.08
C GLY A 93 13.34 23.85 11.84
N LEU A 94 13.30 24.17 13.13
CA LEU A 94 12.27 23.74 14.06
C LEU A 94 11.88 24.95 14.91
N GLN A 95 10.59 25.25 14.95
CA GLN A 95 10.06 26.36 15.73
C GLN A 95 8.94 25.87 16.66
N GLU A 96 9.09 26.17 17.94
CA GLU A 96 8.09 25.82 18.96
C GLU A 96 6.73 26.46 18.65
N GLY A 97 5.66 25.68 18.82
CA GLY A 97 4.30 26.10 18.46
C GLY A 97 3.97 26.07 16.95
N GLU A 98 4.98 26.11 16.07
CA GLU A 98 4.82 26.09 14.62
C GLU A 98 4.95 24.68 14.03
N GLY A 99 6.14 24.09 14.12
CA GLY A 99 6.49 22.86 13.43
C GLY A 99 7.95 22.83 12.98
N GLY A 100 8.31 21.85 12.16
CA GLY A 100 9.65 21.74 11.58
C GLY A 100 9.61 21.59 10.06
N TRP A 101 10.69 21.98 9.40
CA TRP A 101 10.85 21.87 7.95
C TRP A 101 12.24 21.34 7.61
N LEU A 102 12.32 20.49 6.59
CA LEU A 102 13.57 20.12 5.95
C LEU A 102 13.43 20.37 4.45
N LEU A 103 14.34 21.15 3.89
CA LEU A 103 14.39 21.51 2.48
C LEU A 103 15.58 20.82 1.85
N PHE A 104 15.32 19.87 0.97
CA PHE A 104 16.34 19.14 0.23
C PHE A 104 16.48 19.72 -1.18
N GLU A 105 17.65 19.52 -1.79
CA GLU A 105 17.75 19.69 -3.23
C GLU A 105 16.68 18.86 -3.94
N PHE A 106 16.07 19.45 -4.96
CA PHE A 106 15.12 18.73 -5.79
C PHE A 106 15.89 17.99 -6.89
N ILE A 107 15.83 16.66 -6.88
CA ILE A 107 16.47 15.84 -7.92
C ILE A 107 15.54 15.79 -9.13
N GLU A 108 15.74 16.73 -10.05
CA GLU A 108 14.94 16.82 -11.27
C GLU A 108 15.18 15.61 -12.19
N GLY A 109 14.09 15.05 -12.71
CA GLY A 109 14.11 13.86 -13.56
C GLY A 109 14.48 12.57 -12.84
N ALA A 110 14.46 12.56 -11.49
CA ALA A 110 14.62 11.32 -10.74
C ALA A 110 13.41 10.40 -10.90
N GLU A 111 13.69 9.12 -11.06
CA GLU A 111 12.71 8.04 -11.07
C GLU A 111 12.90 7.18 -9.83
N SER A 112 11.83 6.83 -9.11
CA SER A 112 11.96 5.88 -8.00
C SER A 112 12.16 4.47 -8.54
N LEU A 113 12.88 3.62 -7.81
CA LEU A 113 12.97 2.21 -8.21
C LEU A 113 11.62 1.49 -8.12
N ALA A 114 10.64 2.04 -7.40
CA ALA A 114 9.28 1.51 -7.39
C ALA A 114 8.55 1.79 -8.71
N ASP A 115 8.70 3.00 -9.27
CA ASP A 115 8.15 3.33 -10.60
C ASP A 115 8.82 2.48 -11.69
N ALA A 116 10.15 2.34 -11.62
CA ALA A 116 10.92 1.47 -12.51
C ALA A 116 10.48 0.00 -12.38
N TRP A 117 10.23 -0.48 -11.17
CA TRP A 117 9.70 -1.82 -10.91
C TRP A 117 8.31 -2.01 -11.52
N GLN A 118 7.40 -1.04 -11.33
CA GLN A 118 6.04 -1.13 -11.83
C GLN A 118 6.00 -1.31 -13.36
N ALA A 119 6.94 -0.72 -14.10
CA ALA A 119 7.04 -0.88 -15.55
C ALA A 119 7.43 -2.31 -15.99
N VAL A 120 8.07 -3.09 -15.12
CA VAL A 120 8.62 -4.42 -15.43
C VAL A 120 8.00 -5.54 -14.58
N GLU A 121 7.14 -5.21 -13.61
CA GLU A 121 6.53 -6.16 -12.67
C GLU A 121 5.72 -7.24 -13.37
N GLY A 122 5.06 -6.91 -14.49
CA GLY A 122 4.28 -7.85 -15.29
C GLY A 122 5.09 -8.80 -16.17
N LEU A 123 6.42 -8.63 -16.25
CA LEU A 123 7.28 -9.53 -17.00
C LEU A 123 7.42 -10.90 -16.30
N PRO A 124 7.83 -11.95 -17.04
CA PRO A 124 8.14 -13.24 -16.45
C PRO A 124 9.14 -13.10 -15.27
N PRO A 125 8.99 -13.90 -14.20
CA PRO A 125 9.90 -13.86 -13.06
C PRO A 125 11.37 -13.96 -13.48
N LEU A 126 12.21 -13.07 -12.95
CA LEU A 126 13.63 -12.93 -13.28
C LEU A 126 13.95 -12.51 -14.72
N ALA A 127 13.02 -11.85 -15.43
CA ALA A 127 13.38 -11.13 -16.65
C ALA A 127 14.57 -10.18 -16.38
N ASP A 128 15.44 -9.98 -17.37
CA ASP A 128 16.66 -9.20 -17.21
C ASP A 128 16.37 -7.78 -16.68
N GLU A 129 15.27 -7.18 -17.11
CA GLU A 129 14.82 -5.86 -16.66
C GLU A 129 14.36 -5.85 -15.21
N GLN A 130 13.67 -6.90 -14.74
CA GLN A 130 13.33 -7.07 -13.32
C GLN A 130 14.59 -7.21 -12.48
N THR A 131 15.49 -8.08 -12.93
CA THR A 131 16.75 -8.37 -12.25
C THR A 131 17.61 -7.11 -12.15
N ALA A 132 17.66 -6.26 -13.18
CA ALA A 132 18.39 -4.99 -13.15
C ALA A 132 17.91 -4.05 -12.02
N VAL A 133 16.60 -3.84 -11.90
CA VAL A 133 16.01 -3.00 -10.84
C VAL A 133 16.33 -3.55 -9.45
N LEU A 134 16.16 -4.86 -9.25
CA LEU A 134 16.42 -5.50 -7.97
C LEU A 134 17.91 -5.53 -7.61
N ALA A 135 18.79 -5.68 -8.60
CA ALA A 135 20.23 -5.60 -8.42
C ALA A 135 20.68 -4.21 -7.96
N GLU A 136 20.14 -3.14 -8.56
CA GLU A 136 20.38 -1.76 -8.11
C GLU A 136 19.96 -1.58 -6.65
N ALA A 137 18.76 -2.05 -6.29
CA ALA A 137 18.25 -1.93 -4.93
C ALA A 137 19.10 -2.72 -3.92
N LEU A 138 19.39 -3.99 -4.20
CA LEU A 138 20.19 -4.85 -3.32
C LEU A 138 21.63 -4.36 -3.17
N GLY A 139 22.21 -3.80 -4.23
CA GLY A 139 23.51 -3.14 -4.17
C GLY A 139 23.51 -1.92 -3.25
N ALA A 140 22.48 -1.07 -3.31
CA ALA A 140 22.32 0.07 -2.42
C ALA A 140 22.19 -0.35 -0.95
N ILE A 141 21.38 -1.38 -0.70
CA ILE A 141 21.18 -1.97 0.63
C ILE A 141 22.50 -2.53 1.16
N ALA A 142 23.26 -3.23 0.32
CA ALA A 142 24.58 -3.77 0.67
C ALA A 142 25.55 -2.66 1.09
N GLN A 143 25.63 -1.57 0.33
CA GLN A 143 26.47 -0.42 0.66
C GLN A 143 26.08 0.23 1.99
N MET A 144 24.77 0.42 2.22
CA MET A 144 24.26 0.96 3.47
C MET A 144 24.61 0.06 4.67
N HIS A 145 24.41 -1.26 4.52
CA HIS A 145 24.72 -2.25 5.54
C HIS A 145 26.23 -2.34 5.83
N ALA A 146 27.08 -2.21 4.82
CA ALA A 146 28.54 -2.21 4.99
C ALA A 146 29.03 -1.00 5.81
N LYS A 147 28.25 0.09 5.86
CA LYS A 147 28.52 1.27 6.70
C LYS A 147 27.86 1.20 8.08
N GLY A 148 27.13 0.13 8.39
CA GLY A 148 26.49 -0.05 9.69
C GLY A 148 25.13 0.62 9.82
N LEU A 149 24.52 0.99 8.70
CA LEU A 149 23.22 1.64 8.64
C LEU A 149 22.18 0.71 8.06
N TRP A 150 20.93 0.90 8.45
CA TRP A 150 19.79 0.30 7.78
C TRP A 150 18.60 1.26 7.77
N GLN A 151 17.61 0.98 6.92
CA GLN A 151 16.34 1.69 6.91
C GLN A 151 15.25 0.80 7.48
N GLU A 152 14.55 1.25 8.53
CA GLU A 152 13.46 0.48 9.16
C GLU A 152 12.32 0.16 8.20
N ASP A 153 12.00 1.11 7.31
CA ASP A 153 10.98 1.00 6.26
C ASP A 153 11.67 0.91 4.90
N LEU A 154 12.47 -0.14 4.72
CA LEU A 154 13.26 -0.33 3.50
C LEU A 154 12.34 -0.70 2.34
N HIS A 155 12.16 0.16 1.32
CA HIS A 155 11.30 -0.11 0.17
C HIS A 155 11.82 0.58 -1.09
N LEU A 156 11.35 0.15 -2.28
CA LEU A 156 11.85 0.66 -3.56
C LEU A 156 11.57 2.16 -3.76
N ASP A 157 10.49 2.72 -3.18
CA ASP A 157 10.26 4.18 -3.27
C ASP A 157 11.32 5.02 -2.54
N ASN A 158 12.12 4.42 -1.64
CA ASN A 158 13.18 5.15 -0.92
C ASN A 158 14.50 5.21 -1.70
N LEU A 159 14.51 4.73 -2.93
CA LEU A 159 15.67 4.70 -3.82
C LEU A 159 15.32 5.46 -5.09
N LEU A 160 15.95 6.61 -5.30
CA LEU A 160 15.74 7.45 -6.49
C LEU A 160 16.92 7.33 -7.45
N ARG A 161 16.66 6.94 -8.69
CA ARG A 161 17.64 6.83 -9.76
C ARG A 161 17.65 8.11 -10.59
N GLN A 162 18.84 8.69 -10.78
CA GLN A 162 19.04 9.83 -11.67
C GLN A 162 20.50 9.88 -12.14
N GLY A 163 20.71 10.05 -13.45
CA GLY A 163 22.05 10.26 -14.01
C GLY A 163 23.07 9.15 -13.68
N GLY A 164 22.61 7.88 -13.61
CA GLY A 164 23.45 6.73 -13.24
C GLY A 164 23.81 6.65 -11.75
N LYS A 165 23.22 7.49 -10.91
CA LYS A 165 23.35 7.46 -9.45
C LYS A 165 22.05 7.03 -8.79
N LEU A 166 22.17 6.41 -7.63
CA LEU A 166 21.06 6.01 -6.80
C LEU A 166 21.11 6.76 -5.47
N TYR A 167 20.04 7.49 -5.16
CA TYR A 167 19.90 8.33 -3.98
C TYR A 167 19.01 7.66 -2.95
N LEU A 168 19.50 7.52 -1.73
CA LEU A 168 18.73 7.10 -0.56
C LEU A 168 17.94 8.28 -0.02
N ILE A 169 16.63 8.10 0.17
CA ILE A 169 15.73 9.12 0.74
C ILE A 169 14.99 8.60 1.98
N ASP A 170 14.26 9.52 2.64
CA ASP A 170 13.53 9.27 3.89
C ASP A 170 14.45 8.95 5.09
N GLY A 171 15.04 10.02 5.65
CA GLY A 171 15.95 9.94 6.79
C GLY A 171 15.28 9.42 8.06
N ALA A 172 13.96 9.61 8.25
CA ALA A 172 13.29 9.26 9.51
C ALA A 172 13.33 7.76 9.84
N GLY A 173 13.49 6.92 8.82
CA GLY A 173 13.66 5.46 8.92
C GLY A 173 15.10 4.99 9.11
N ILE A 174 16.10 5.85 8.93
CA ILE A 174 17.52 5.48 9.03
C ILE A 174 17.91 5.21 10.48
N ARG A 175 18.67 4.14 10.66
CA ARG A 175 19.22 3.69 11.93
C ARG A 175 20.65 3.25 11.74
N VAL A 176 21.37 3.18 12.85
CA VAL A 176 22.78 2.81 12.89
C VAL A 176 22.99 1.80 14.02
N GLU A 177 23.80 0.78 13.78
CA GLU A 177 24.28 -0.14 14.81
C GLU A 177 25.63 0.38 15.30
N GLU A 178 26.61 0.41 14.41
CA GLU A 178 27.90 1.06 14.63
C GLU A 178 28.35 1.75 13.33
N ALA A 179 28.48 3.08 13.36
CA ALA A 179 28.77 3.87 12.17
C ALA A 179 30.15 3.50 11.58
N GLY A 180 30.19 3.26 10.27
CA GLY A 180 31.41 2.92 9.54
C GLY A 180 31.84 1.45 9.65
N LYS A 181 31.10 0.62 10.40
CA LYS A 181 31.34 -0.82 10.49
C LYS A 181 30.17 -1.61 9.92
N PRO A 182 30.41 -2.73 9.22
CA PRO A 182 29.34 -3.57 8.71
C PRO A 182 28.36 -4.02 9.79
N LEU A 183 27.08 -4.04 9.45
CA LEU A 183 26.02 -4.52 10.33
C LEU A 183 26.23 -5.96 10.75
N SER A 184 25.80 -6.30 11.95
CA SER A 184 25.71 -7.67 12.42
C SER A 184 24.83 -8.53 11.50
N ARG A 185 25.22 -9.78 11.31
CA ARG A 185 24.46 -10.77 10.52
C ARG A 185 22.96 -10.79 10.84
N ASN A 186 22.60 -10.71 12.12
CA ASN A 186 21.21 -10.74 12.56
C ASN A 186 20.44 -9.51 12.04
N ARG A 187 21.05 -8.32 12.11
CA ARG A 187 20.46 -7.09 11.58
C ARG A 187 20.30 -7.15 10.06
N VAL A 188 21.32 -7.67 9.35
CA VAL A 188 21.25 -7.89 7.90
C VAL A 188 20.05 -8.77 7.53
N LEU A 189 19.91 -9.93 8.17
CA LEU A 189 18.80 -10.85 7.93
C LEU A 189 17.43 -10.21 8.21
N GLU A 190 17.32 -9.44 9.30
CA GLU A 190 16.08 -8.72 9.63
C GLU A 190 15.73 -7.69 8.56
N ASN A 191 16.69 -6.89 8.10
CA ASN A 191 16.42 -5.82 7.16
C ASN A 191 16.21 -6.32 5.71
N LEU A 192 17.00 -7.29 5.26
CA LEU A 192 16.71 -8.00 4.00
C LEU A 192 15.35 -8.70 4.04
N GLY A 193 14.96 -9.24 5.20
CA GLY A 193 13.61 -9.77 5.40
C GLY A 193 12.51 -8.74 5.17
N VAL A 194 12.76 -7.46 5.48
CA VAL A 194 11.83 -6.35 5.16
C VAL A 194 11.74 -6.11 3.65
N PHE A 195 12.88 -6.07 2.97
CA PHE A 195 12.93 -5.87 1.51
C PHE A 195 12.26 -7.01 0.74
N PHE A 196 12.71 -8.25 0.93
CA PHE A 196 12.19 -9.41 0.21
C PHE A 196 10.71 -9.67 0.50
N ALA A 197 10.21 -9.32 1.70
CA ALA A 197 8.80 -9.45 2.02
C ALA A 197 7.89 -8.49 1.23
N GLN A 198 8.46 -7.53 0.48
CA GLN A 198 7.74 -6.59 -0.37
C GLN A 198 7.63 -7.01 -1.81
N LEU A 199 8.54 -7.87 -2.26
CA LEU A 199 8.54 -8.35 -3.63
C LEU A 199 7.30 -9.23 -3.90
N PRO A 200 6.83 -9.25 -5.16
CA PRO A 200 5.81 -10.19 -5.60
C PRO A 200 6.10 -11.64 -5.21
N LYS A 201 5.05 -12.39 -4.86
CA LYS A 201 5.17 -13.75 -4.33
C LYS A 201 5.73 -14.76 -5.33
N ASN A 202 5.57 -14.51 -6.61
CA ASN A 202 6.17 -15.30 -7.68
C ASN A 202 7.72 -15.21 -7.70
N LEU A 203 8.32 -14.23 -7.03
CA LEU A 203 9.78 -14.10 -6.89
C LEU A 203 10.35 -14.82 -5.68
N GLU A 204 9.51 -15.30 -4.75
CA GLU A 204 9.96 -16.00 -3.54
C GLU A 204 10.90 -17.20 -3.82
N PRO A 205 10.66 -18.03 -4.86
CA PRO A 205 11.58 -19.12 -5.22
C PRO A 205 12.98 -18.66 -5.62
N PHE A 206 13.14 -17.41 -6.04
CA PHE A 206 14.38 -16.87 -6.59
C PHE A 206 15.17 -16.01 -5.58
N THR A 207 14.87 -16.18 -4.28
CA THR A 207 15.51 -15.39 -3.22
C THR A 207 17.02 -15.60 -3.19
N GLU A 208 17.50 -16.81 -3.46
CA GLU A 208 18.94 -17.14 -3.44
C GLU A 208 19.68 -16.46 -4.60
N GLU A 209 19.12 -16.53 -5.80
CA GLU A 209 19.66 -15.94 -7.02
C GLU A 209 19.73 -14.41 -6.90
N LEU A 210 18.67 -13.79 -6.37
CA LEU A 210 18.65 -12.35 -6.12
C LEU A 210 19.66 -11.96 -5.03
N LEU A 211 19.83 -12.76 -3.99
CA LEU A 211 20.73 -12.46 -2.88
C LEU A 211 22.20 -12.28 -3.33
N VAL A 212 22.59 -12.87 -4.46
CA VAL A 212 23.93 -12.68 -5.05
C VAL A 212 24.25 -11.20 -5.24
N TYR A 213 23.30 -10.38 -5.70
CA TYR A 213 23.52 -8.94 -5.92
C TYR A 213 23.83 -8.18 -4.64
N TYR A 214 23.25 -8.60 -3.52
CA TYR A 214 23.60 -8.07 -2.20
C TYR A 214 25.02 -8.51 -1.78
N LEU A 215 25.33 -9.79 -1.95
CA LEU A 215 26.61 -10.38 -1.52
C LEU A 215 27.81 -9.82 -2.30
N LEU A 216 27.62 -9.40 -3.56
CA LEU A 216 28.65 -8.70 -4.33
C LEU A 216 29.11 -7.39 -3.67
N GLY A 217 28.21 -6.69 -2.98
CA GLY A 217 28.50 -5.44 -2.28
C GLY A 217 28.79 -5.59 -0.78
N ASN A 218 28.36 -6.70 -0.16
CA ASN A 218 28.55 -6.96 1.27
C ASN A 218 28.65 -8.47 1.57
N GLY A 219 29.77 -9.08 1.16
CA GLY A 219 30.03 -10.51 1.28
C GLY A 219 30.63 -10.97 2.62
N GLU A 220 30.79 -10.08 3.61
CA GLU A 220 31.41 -10.44 4.90
C GLU A 220 30.63 -11.51 5.68
N HIS A 221 29.35 -11.66 5.39
CA HIS A 221 28.47 -12.60 6.07
C HIS A 221 28.08 -13.76 5.16
N ALA A 222 28.40 -14.99 5.58
CA ALA A 222 27.64 -16.15 5.12
C ALA A 222 26.20 -16.01 5.65
N LEU A 223 25.24 -15.75 4.76
CA LEU A 223 23.83 -15.57 5.09
C LEU A 223 23.09 -16.91 4.95
N PRO A 224 22.57 -17.49 6.06
CA PRO A 224 21.79 -18.72 5.96
C PRO A 224 20.44 -18.43 5.30
N LEU A 225 20.21 -18.97 4.10
CA LEU A 225 18.97 -18.75 3.33
C LEU A 225 17.70 -19.05 4.14
N GLN A 226 17.69 -20.17 4.86
CA GLN A 226 16.55 -20.55 5.73
C GLN A 226 16.24 -19.51 6.82
N ALA A 227 17.27 -18.83 7.34
CA ALA A 227 17.08 -17.78 8.33
C ALA A 227 16.51 -16.50 7.69
N LEU A 228 16.95 -16.17 6.47
CA LEU A 228 16.39 -15.06 5.69
C LEU A 228 14.92 -15.32 5.36
N GLU A 229 14.58 -16.48 4.79
CA GLU A 229 13.20 -16.85 4.50
C GLU A 229 12.29 -16.79 5.73
N LYS A 230 12.80 -17.17 6.91
CA LYS A 230 12.06 -17.06 8.16
C LYS A 230 11.74 -15.59 8.49
N GLN A 231 12.67 -14.66 8.25
CA GLN A 231 12.39 -13.22 8.40
C GLN A 231 11.40 -12.73 7.35
N VAL A 232 11.54 -13.14 6.08
CA VAL A 232 10.60 -12.81 5.00
C VAL A 232 9.17 -13.24 5.35
N ARG A 233 8.97 -14.47 5.81
CA ARG A 233 7.66 -14.99 6.25
C ARG A 233 7.11 -14.21 7.44
N LYS A 234 7.96 -13.91 8.44
CA LYS A 234 7.57 -13.11 9.62
C LYS A 234 7.11 -11.72 9.22
N VAL A 235 7.87 -11.02 8.36
CA VAL A 235 7.52 -9.67 7.91
C VAL A 235 6.29 -9.70 7.00
N SER A 236 6.19 -10.65 6.08
CA SER A 236 5.00 -10.84 5.22
C SER A 236 3.72 -10.98 6.04
N ALA A 237 3.74 -11.83 7.07
CA ALA A 237 2.58 -12.02 7.96
C ALA A 237 2.24 -10.76 8.76
N TRP A 238 3.25 -10.01 9.20
CA TRP A 238 3.04 -8.72 9.87
C TRP A 238 2.45 -7.68 8.92
N ARG A 239 2.97 -7.55 7.68
CA ARG A 239 2.47 -6.61 6.66
C ARG A 239 1.00 -6.87 6.35
N LEU A 240 0.63 -8.14 6.15
CA LEU A 240 -0.77 -8.52 5.93
C LEU A 240 -1.64 -8.12 7.12
N LYS A 241 -1.20 -8.41 8.35
CA LYS A 241 -1.94 -8.04 9.56
C LYS A 241 -2.12 -6.52 9.67
N ASP A 242 -1.05 -5.76 9.44
CA ASP A 242 -1.08 -4.30 9.46
C ASP A 242 -2.03 -3.73 8.40
N PHE A 243 -1.95 -4.23 7.17
CA PHE A 243 -2.86 -3.87 6.09
C PHE A 243 -4.33 -4.16 6.45
N LEU A 244 -4.64 -5.35 6.98
CA LEU A 244 -6.01 -5.69 7.38
C LEU A 244 -6.53 -4.86 8.56
N ASN A 245 -5.65 -4.30 9.40
CA ASN A 245 -6.05 -3.32 10.40
C ASN A 245 -6.41 -1.97 9.76
N LYS A 246 -5.72 -1.57 8.68
CA LYS A 246 -5.98 -0.33 7.93
C LYS A 246 -7.32 -0.35 7.19
N VAL A 247 -7.77 -1.52 6.71
CA VAL A 247 -9.05 -1.73 5.99
C VAL A 247 -10.29 -1.22 6.77
N GLY A 248 -10.19 -1.04 8.10
CA GLY A 248 -11.24 -0.49 8.95
C GLY A 248 -10.90 0.80 9.67
N ARG A 249 -9.88 1.53 9.19
CA ARG A 249 -9.41 2.78 9.78
C ARG A 249 -9.27 3.88 8.74
N GLU A 250 -9.64 5.09 9.14
CA GLU A 250 -9.41 6.31 8.36
C GLU A 250 -7.91 6.51 8.12
N CYS A 251 -7.48 6.38 6.85
CA CYS A 251 -6.08 6.45 6.45
C CYS A 251 -5.93 6.83 4.97
N THR A 252 -4.71 6.82 4.44
CA THR A 252 -4.43 7.13 3.04
C THR A 252 -5.08 6.15 2.06
N LEU A 253 -5.23 4.88 2.44
CA LEU A 253 -5.79 3.84 1.59
C LEU A 253 -7.31 3.73 1.68
N PHE A 254 -7.90 4.10 2.81
CA PHE A 254 -9.32 3.89 3.08
C PHE A 254 -9.96 5.10 3.73
N SER A 255 -11.11 5.53 3.19
CA SER A 255 -12.06 6.43 3.86
C SER A 255 -12.97 5.63 4.77
N VAL A 256 -12.92 5.89 6.07
CA VAL A 256 -13.70 5.14 7.05
C VAL A 256 -14.44 6.07 8.01
N ALA A 257 -15.77 5.97 7.99
CA ALA A 257 -16.65 6.59 8.96
C ALA A 257 -17.28 5.50 9.84
N ARG A 258 -17.14 5.64 11.17
CA ARG A 258 -17.69 4.69 12.14
C ARG A 258 -18.47 5.41 13.22
N GLY A 259 -19.73 5.05 13.39
CA GLY A 259 -20.59 5.57 14.44
C GLY A 259 -21.62 4.55 14.94
N ALA A 260 -22.50 5.04 15.81
CA ALA A 260 -23.59 4.26 16.40
C ALA A 260 -24.62 3.78 15.36
N PHE A 261 -24.73 4.47 14.21
CA PHE A 261 -25.74 4.19 13.18
C PHE A 261 -25.19 3.59 11.89
N ALA A 262 -23.88 3.62 11.68
CA ALA A 262 -23.27 2.98 10.53
C ALA A 262 -21.78 2.71 10.73
N LEU A 263 -21.25 1.76 9.98
CA LEU A 263 -19.85 1.74 9.56
C LEU A 263 -19.81 1.78 8.04
N ARG A 264 -19.05 2.72 7.51
CA ARG A 264 -18.76 2.85 6.09
C ARG A 264 -17.25 2.79 5.92
N ALA A 265 -16.78 1.90 5.04
CA ALA A 265 -15.39 1.90 4.60
C ALA A 265 -15.37 1.85 3.07
N ILE A 266 -14.58 2.73 2.46
CA ILE A 266 -14.42 2.86 1.02
C ILE A 266 -12.93 2.94 0.73
N ARG A 267 -12.49 2.35 -0.39
CA ARG A 267 -11.16 2.64 -0.94
C ARG A 267 -11.04 4.15 -1.16
N ARG A 268 -9.93 4.75 -0.76
CA ARG A 268 -9.79 6.21 -0.79
C ARG A 268 -10.01 6.77 -2.18
N GLU A 269 -9.41 6.13 -3.18
CA GLU A 269 -9.51 6.50 -4.59
C GLU A 269 -10.94 6.36 -5.16
N GLU A 270 -11.78 5.55 -4.52
CA GLU A 270 -13.18 5.32 -4.94
C GLU A 270 -14.20 6.12 -4.11
N GLU A 271 -13.76 6.96 -3.16
CA GLU A 271 -14.65 7.64 -2.19
C GLU A 271 -15.75 8.45 -2.87
N ALA A 272 -15.37 9.31 -3.82
CA ALA A 272 -16.31 10.17 -4.53
C ALA A 272 -17.34 9.37 -5.36
N ALA A 273 -16.90 8.27 -5.98
CA ALA A 273 -17.74 7.44 -6.83
C ALA A 273 -18.68 6.54 -6.02
N MET A 274 -18.21 5.95 -4.91
CA MET A 274 -18.95 4.93 -4.17
C MET A 274 -19.86 5.50 -3.08
N LEU A 275 -19.64 6.74 -2.64
CA LEU A 275 -20.48 7.36 -1.63
C LEU A 275 -21.96 7.45 -2.08
N PRO A 276 -22.30 7.99 -3.27
CA PRO A 276 -23.68 8.00 -3.76
C PRO A 276 -24.25 6.59 -3.97
N VAL A 277 -23.42 5.64 -4.42
CA VAL A 277 -23.81 4.23 -4.63
C VAL A 277 -24.27 3.59 -3.32
N LEU A 278 -23.54 3.82 -2.23
CA LEU A 278 -23.92 3.29 -0.92
C LEU A 278 -25.20 3.95 -0.36
N GLU A 279 -25.40 5.24 -0.59
CA GLU A 279 -26.59 5.97 -0.15
C GLU A 279 -27.85 5.50 -0.88
N GLN A 280 -27.72 5.17 -2.17
CA GLN A 280 -28.82 4.73 -3.03
C GLN A 280 -28.89 3.20 -3.21
N ALA A 281 -28.13 2.44 -2.41
CA ALA A 281 -27.90 1.02 -2.65
C ALA A 281 -29.19 0.17 -2.76
N ASP A 282 -30.22 0.47 -1.96
CA ASP A 282 -31.49 -0.26 -2.04
C ASP A 282 -32.23 0.04 -3.37
N ALA A 283 -32.28 1.32 -3.80
CA ALA A 283 -32.90 1.70 -5.07
C ALA A 283 -32.17 1.12 -6.29
N LEU A 284 -30.82 1.13 -6.25
CA LEU A 284 -30.00 0.53 -7.30
C LEU A 284 -30.20 -1.00 -7.39
N LEU A 285 -30.37 -1.68 -6.25
CA LEU A 285 -30.66 -3.11 -6.23
C LEU A 285 -32.04 -3.44 -6.83
N ASP A 286 -33.03 -2.57 -6.62
CA ASP A 286 -34.40 -2.77 -7.11
C ASP A 286 -34.50 -2.52 -8.63
N GLN A 287 -33.64 -1.66 -9.19
CA GLN A 287 -33.59 -1.34 -10.63
C GLN A 287 -32.59 -2.22 -11.40
N GLY A 288 -31.62 -2.82 -10.70
CA GLY A 288 -30.52 -3.57 -11.30
C GLY A 288 -30.91 -4.95 -11.81
N HIS A 289 -30.00 -5.56 -12.56
CA HIS A 289 -30.14 -6.95 -12.99
C HIS A 289 -29.80 -7.89 -11.83
N VAL A 290 -30.82 -8.53 -11.27
CA VAL A 290 -30.71 -9.40 -10.10
C VAL A 290 -30.17 -10.78 -10.49
N TYR A 291 -28.97 -11.11 -10.02
CA TYR A 291 -28.41 -12.46 -10.15
C TYR A 291 -28.95 -13.42 -9.09
N LYS A 292 -29.20 -12.91 -7.88
CA LYS A 292 -29.65 -13.73 -6.75
C LYS A 292 -30.57 -12.96 -5.82
N THR A 293 -31.77 -13.46 -5.63
CA THR A 293 -32.70 -13.06 -4.56
C THR A 293 -32.92 -14.23 -3.62
N GLY A 294 -32.53 -14.06 -2.35
CA GLY A 294 -32.85 -15.03 -1.32
C GLY A 294 -32.92 -14.40 0.06
N GLY A 295 -33.57 -15.08 1.01
CA GLY A 295 -33.72 -14.56 2.37
C GLY A 295 -32.39 -14.27 3.08
N ALA A 296 -31.27 -14.85 2.62
CA ALA A 296 -29.96 -14.60 3.18
C ALA A 296 -29.21 -13.42 2.53
N ALA A 297 -29.36 -13.18 1.22
CA ALA A 297 -28.67 -12.11 0.51
C ALA A 297 -29.36 -11.80 -0.83
N THR A 298 -29.21 -10.56 -1.28
CA THR A 298 -29.57 -10.08 -2.62
C THR A 298 -28.28 -9.69 -3.35
N VAL A 299 -28.08 -10.12 -4.59
CA VAL A 299 -26.94 -9.75 -5.44
C VAL A 299 -27.49 -9.24 -6.77
N ALA A 300 -27.06 -8.05 -7.19
CA ALA A 300 -27.44 -7.50 -8.49
C ALA A 300 -26.25 -6.79 -9.16
N LYS A 301 -26.22 -6.84 -10.49
CA LYS A 301 -25.46 -5.91 -11.32
C LYS A 301 -26.24 -4.60 -11.41
N VAL A 302 -25.55 -3.49 -11.19
CA VAL A 302 -26.12 -2.14 -11.25
C VAL A 302 -25.24 -1.26 -12.12
N GLU A 303 -25.83 -0.23 -12.71
CA GLU A 303 -25.10 0.83 -13.41
C GLU A 303 -25.06 2.08 -12.52
N ALA A 304 -23.88 2.61 -12.24
CA ALA A 304 -23.74 3.85 -11.48
C ALA A 304 -22.63 4.72 -12.08
N GLY A 305 -22.98 5.95 -12.48
CA GLY A 305 -22.03 6.85 -13.14
C GLY A 305 -21.47 6.30 -14.46
N GLY A 306 -22.27 5.50 -15.19
CA GLY A 306 -21.83 4.83 -16.42
C GLY A 306 -20.87 3.64 -16.21
N ARG A 307 -20.68 3.21 -14.96
CA ARG A 307 -19.83 2.07 -14.60
C ARG A 307 -20.69 0.90 -14.10
N PRO A 308 -20.51 -0.32 -14.64
CA PRO A 308 -21.15 -1.52 -14.11
C PRO A 308 -20.50 -1.91 -12.78
N LEU A 309 -21.32 -2.20 -11.78
CA LEU A 309 -20.90 -2.61 -10.43
C LEU A 309 -21.71 -3.80 -9.96
N VAL A 310 -21.21 -4.52 -8.96
CA VAL A 310 -21.99 -5.54 -8.24
C VAL A 310 -22.29 -5.07 -6.83
N ILE A 311 -23.57 -5.02 -6.47
CA ILE A 311 -24.01 -4.77 -5.09
C ILE A 311 -24.51 -6.08 -4.49
N LYS A 312 -23.96 -6.43 -3.33
CA LYS A 312 -24.41 -7.55 -2.51
C LYS A 312 -24.96 -7.07 -1.17
N ARG A 313 -26.27 -7.16 -1.00
CA ARG A 313 -26.97 -6.88 0.26
C ARG A 313 -27.11 -8.14 1.10
N TYR A 314 -26.62 -8.09 2.32
CA TYR A 314 -26.80 -9.14 3.33
C TYR A 314 -28.00 -8.82 4.21
N ASN A 315 -29.05 -9.63 4.08
CA ASN A 315 -30.32 -9.44 4.76
C ASN A 315 -30.31 -10.03 6.18
N ILE A 316 -31.16 -9.47 7.05
CA ILE A 316 -31.53 -10.06 8.34
C ILE A 316 -32.94 -10.62 8.19
N LYS A 317 -33.06 -11.94 8.35
CA LYS A 317 -34.32 -12.68 8.10
C LYS A 317 -35.44 -12.37 9.10
N GLY A 318 -35.15 -11.80 10.26
CA GLY A 318 -36.13 -11.48 11.31
C GLY A 318 -35.49 -11.21 12.68
N PHE A 319 -36.30 -10.89 13.69
CA PHE A 319 -35.85 -10.49 15.04
C PHE A 319 -35.01 -11.56 15.75
N ALA A 320 -35.40 -12.83 15.71
CA ALA A 320 -34.63 -13.93 16.30
C ALA A 320 -33.26 -14.13 15.62
N HIS A 321 -33.18 -13.92 14.31
CA HIS A 321 -31.92 -13.96 13.56
C HIS A 321 -31.06 -12.72 13.85
N TRP A 322 -31.69 -11.57 14.06
CA TRP A 322 -31.02 -10.32 14.46
C TRP A 322 -30.38 -10.45 15.84
N LEU A 323 -31.14 -10.94 16.83
CA LEU A 323 -30.65 -11.19 18.18
C LEU A 323 -29.35 -12.00 18.16
N LYS A 324 -29.24 -13.06 17.35
CA LYS A 324 -28.02 -13.87 17.26
C LYS A 324 -26.83 -13.22 16.55
N ARG A 325 -27.06 -12.15 15.76
CA ARG A 325 -26.05 -11.58 14.85
C ARG A 325 -25.61 -10.16 15.18
N PHE A 326 -26.38 -9.36 15.91
CA PHE A 326 -26.08 -7.93 16.07
C PHE A 326 -24.70 -7.66 16.70
N TRP A 327 -24.20 -8.58 17.55
CA TRP A 327 -22.89 -8.46 18.20
C TRP A 327 -21.72 -8.94 17.33
N ARG A 328 -21.99 -9.69 16.24
CA ARG A 328 -20.96 -10.24 15.36
C ARG A 328 -20.71 -9.29 14.18
N PRO A 329 -19.48 -9.21 13.63
CA PRO A 329 -19.25 -8.50 12.38
C PRO A 329 -20.21 -8.95 11.27
N SER A 330 -20.71 -8.02 10.45
CA SER A 330 -21.59 -8.38 9.33
C SER A 330 -20.85 -9.26 8.31
N ARG A 331 -21.63 -10.02 7.51
CA ARG A 331 -21.06 -10.77 6.38
C ARG A 331 -20.44 -9.86 5.34
N ALA A 332 -21.00 -8.66 5.13
CA ALA A 332 -20.40 -7.67 4.25
C ALA A 332 -19.02 -7.26 4.75
N TRP A 333 -18.88 -6.99 6.05
CA TRP A 333 -17.58 -6.68 6.67
C TRP A 333 -16.58 -7.82 6.53
N HIS A 334 -17.01 -9.06 6.74
CA HIS A 334 -16.16 -10.24 6.54
C HIS A 334 -15.69 -10.33 5.08
N SER A 335 -16.61 -10.25 4.11
CA SER A 335 -16.25 -10.29 2.68
C SER A 335 -15.37 -9.11 2.25
N TRP A 336 -15.59 -7.91 2.81
CA TRP A 336 -14.74 -6.74 2.59
C TRP A 336 -13.30 -7.00 3.06
N ARG A 337 -13.15 -7.56 4.26
CA ARG A 337 -11.84 -7.85 4.84
C ARG A 337 -11.13 -8.99 4.11
N GLU A 338 -11.82 -10.09 3.79
CA GLU A 338 -11.21 -11.21 3.07
C GLU A 338 -10.95 -10.89 1.59
N GLY A 339 -11.80 -10.10 0.94
CA GLY A 339 -11.53 -9.63 -0.43
C GLY A 339 -10.28 -8.75 -0.50
N ASN A 340 -10.10 -7.84 0.46
CA ASN A 340 -8.86 -7.07 0.57
C ASN A 340 -7.66 -7.96 0.94
N ARG A 341 -7.85 -9.02 1.76
CA ARG A 341 -6.79 -9.99 2.06
C ARG A 341 -6.32 -10.74 0.80
N LEU A 342 -7.25 -11.24 0.00
CA LEU A 342 -6.94 -11.95 -1.25
C LEU A 342 -6.19 -11.03 -2.21
N ALA A 343 -6.71 -9.81 -2.42
CA ALA A 343 -6.05 -8.81 -3.26
C ALA A 343 -4.63 -8.46 -2.76
N PHE A 344 -4.42 -8.34 -1.45
CA PHE A 344 -3.09 -8.11 -0.88
C PHE A 344 -2.12 -9.27 -1.13
N LEU A 345 -2.63 -10.51 -1.20
CA LEU A 345 -1.84 -11.71 -1.43
C LEU A 345 -1.59 -12.00 -2.91
N GLY A 346 -2.10 -11.16 -3.82
CA GLY A 346 -2.02 -11.38 -5.27
C GLY A 346 -3.05 -12.39 -5.81
N ILE A 347 -3.93 -12.90 -4.96
CA ILE A 347 -4.95 -13.89 -5.36
C ILE A 347 -6.11 -13.16 -6.03
N ALA A 348 -6.37 -13.50 -7.29
CA ALA A 348 -7.41 -12.91 -8.12
C ALA A 348 -8.78 -12.93 -7.42
N THR A 349 -9.37 -11.74 -7.27
CA THR A 349 -10.69 -11.55 -6.66
C THR A 349 -11.29 -10.24 -7.16
N PRO A 350 -12.62 -10.12 -7.34
CA PRO A 350 -13.23 -8.85 -7.69
C PRO A 350 -12.85 -7.77 -6.67
N LYS A 351 -12.26 -6.67 -7.13
CA LYS A 351 -11.80 -5.55 -6.31
C LYS A 351 -12.94 -5.05 -5.40
N PRO A 352 -12.79 -5.15 -4.07
CA PRO A 352 -13.74 -4.56 -3.14
C PRO A 352 -13.62 -3.04 -3.21
N LEU A 353 -14.72 -2.35 -3.53
CA LEU A 353 -14.74 -0.89 -3.67
C LEU A 353 -15.26 -0.20 -2.41
N ALA A 354 -16.35 -0.73 -1.84
CA ALA A 354 -16.97 -0.15 -0.65
C ALA A 354 -17.74 -1.17 0.20
N VAL A 355 -17.90 -0.87 1.48
CA VAL A 355 -18.77 -1.60 2.41
C VAL A 355 -19.56 -0.63 3.29
N LEU A 356 -20.85 -0.93 3.49
CA LEU A 356 -21.74 -0.23 4.40
C LEU A 356 -22.42 -1.23 5.35
N GLU A 357 -22.22 -1.08 6.65
CA GLU A 357 -22.94 -1.80 7.69
C GLU A 357 -23.87 -0.81 8.40
N LYS A 358 -25.19 -0.93 8.20
CA LYS A 358 -26.18 -0.12 8.92
C LYS A 358 -26.27 -0.60 10.37
N ARG A 359 -26.47 0.33 11.30
CA ARG A 359 -26.57 0.05 12.74
C ARG A 359 -27.70 0.88 13.37
N PHE A 360 -28.15 0.45 14.54
CA PHE A 360 -28.97 1.26 15.42
C PHE A 360 -28.39 1.12 16.82
N LEU A 361 -27.87 2.22 17.38
CA LEU A 361 -27.15 2.22 18.66
C LEU A 361 -26.10 1.09 18.77
N TRP A 362 -25.21 1.00 17.78
CA TRP A 362 -24.15 -0.02 17.63
C TRP A 362 -24.63 -1.44 17.29
N LEU A 363 -25.93 -1.71 17.38
CA LEU A 363 -26.51 -3.00 17.01
C LEU A 363 -26.59 -3.11 15.49
N ARG A 364 -25.92 -4.12 14.94
CA ARG A 364 -25.74 -4.26 13.49
C ARG A 364 -27.00 -4.73 12.79
N SER A 365 -27.25 -4.18 11.61
CA SER A 365 -28.39 -4.47 10.77
C SER A 365 -27.94 -4.95 9.38
N ARG A 366 -28.70 -4.60 8.32
CA ARG A 366 -28.39 -4.89 6.93
C ARG A 366 -27.02 -4.31 6.57
N ALA A 367 -26.33 -5.00 5.69
CA ALA A 367 -25.02 -4.57 5.23
C ALA A 367 -24.84 -4.82 3.73
N TYR A 368 -24.03 -3.99 3.09
CA TYR A 368 -23.84 -3.93 1.64
C TYR A 368 -22.34 -4.04 1.36
N LEU A 369 -21.98 -4.83 0.36
CA LEU A 369 -20.66 -4.85 -0.25
C LEU A 369 -20.81 -4.43 -1.71
N VAL A 370 -19.96 -3.51 -2.14
CA VAL A 370 -19.83 -3.10 -3.54
C VAL A 370 -18.47 -3.57 -4.05
N THR A 371 -18.48 -4.30 -5.15
CA THR A 371 -17.27 -4.72 -5.87
C THR A 371 -17.33 -4.22 -7.30
N GLU A 372 -16.18 -4.28 -7.99
CA GLU A 372 -16.22 -4.21 -9.44
C GLU A 372 -17.07 -5.33 -10.04
N TYR A 373 -17.51 -5.12 -11.27
CA TYR A 373 -18.17 -6.12 -12.07
C TYR A 373 -17.14 -6.77 -13.01
N LEU A 374 -17.10 -8.10 -13.01
CA LEU A 374 -16.33 -8.88 -13.98
C LEU A 374 -17.26 -9.29 -15.12
N PRO A 375 -16.98 -8.90 -16.38
CA PRO A 375 -17.85 -9.21 -17.51
C PRO A 375 -17.68 -10.63 -18.05
N GLY A 376 -16.57 -11.29 -17.70
CA GLY A 376 -16.25 -12.61 -18.21
C GLY A 376 -17.14 -13.72 -17.62
N PRO A 377 -17.22 -14.87 -18.31
CA PRO A 377 -18.07 -15.98 -17.92
C PRO A 377 -17.57 -16.66 -16.64
N ASP A 378 -18.47 -17.38 -15.96
CA ASP A 378 -18.02 -18.32 -14.94
C ASP A 378 -17.27 -19.51 -15.58
N ILE A 379 -16.43 -20.21 -14.82
CA ILE A 379 -15.55 -21.23 -15.39
C ILE A 379 -16.33 -22.43 -15.95
N ILE A 380 -17.57 -22.68 -15.51
CA ILE A 380 -18.42 -23.73 -16.07
C ILE A 380 -18.85 -23.34 -17.48
N GLU A 381 -19.32 -22.10 -17.65
CA GLU A 381 -19.65 -21.55 -18.95
C GLU A 381 -18.40 -21.46 -19.85
N ARG A 382 -17.26 -21.00 -19.33
CA ARG A 382 -16.00 -20.88 -20.07
C ARG A 382 -15.53 -22.22 -20.63
N PHE A 383 -15.61 -23.28 -19.82
CA PHE A 383 -15.11 -24.60 -20.20
C PHE A 383 -16.13 -25.49 -20.90
N ALA A 384 -17.42 -25.15 -20.89
CA ALA A 384 -18.46 -25.92 -21.56
C ALA A 384 -18.11 -26.36 -23.00
N PRO A 385 -17.49 -25.52 -23.86
CA PRO A 385 -17.13 -25.92 -25.22
C PRO A 385 -16.05 -27.01 -25.33
N TYR A 386 -15.23 -27.20 -24.30
CA TYR A 386 -14.08 -28.12 -24.31
C TYR A 386 -14.34 -29.44 -23.58
N VAL A 387 -15.45 -29.56 -22.84
CA VAL A 387 -15.74 -30.73 -21.99
C VAL A 387 -15.76 -32.03 -22.78
N GLU A 388 -16.38 -32.05 -23.97
CA GLU A 388 -16.52 -33.28 -24.76
C GLU A 388 -15.19 -33.79 -25.33
N LYS A 389 -14.28 -32.89 -25.68
CA LYS A 389 -13.00 -33.22 -26.32
C LYS A 389 -11.83 -33.27 -25.35
N GLY A 390 -11.99 -32.70 -24.15
CA GLY A 390 -10.92 -32.61 -23.16
C GLY A 390 -9.78 -31.66 -23.57
N ASP A 391 -10.06 -30.69 -24.43
CA ASP A 391 -9.09 -29.80 -25.07
C ASP A 391 -9.17 -28.36 -24.54
N ALA A 392 -9.40 -28.21 -23.22
CA ALA A 392 -9.43 -26.91 -22.58
C ALA A 392 -8.06 -26.19 -22.74
N PRO A 393 -8.03 -24.86 -22.93
CA PRO A 393 -6.77 -24.16 -23.18
C PRO A 393 -5.80 -24.32 -22.00
N GLU A 394 -4.57 -24.75 -22.30
CA GLU A 394 -3.56 -25.11 -21.29
C GLU A 394 -3.21 -23.94 -20.36
N ASN A 395 -3.16 -22.71 -20.90
CA ASN A 395 -2.92 -21.50 -20.11
C ASN A 395 -4.01 -21.25 -19.05
N GLU A 396 -5.27 -21.60 -19.32
CA GLU A 396 -6.37 -21.44 -18.36
C GLU A 396 -6.33 -22.52 -17.27
N LEU A 397 -5.93 -23.74 -17.64
CA LEU A 397 -5.70 -24.82 -16.67
C LEU A 397 -4.53 -24.47 -15.73
N LEU A 398 -3.42 -23.98 -16.28
CA LEU A 398 -2.28 -23.51 -15.49
C LEU A 398 -2.64 -22.35 -14.57
N ALA A 399 -3.50 -21.43 -15.00
CA ALA A 399 -4.01 -20.35 -14.16
C ALA A 399 -4.87 -20.87 -12.99
N LEU A 400 -5.69 -21.91 -13.22
CA LEU A 400 -6.44 -22.57 -12.14
C LEU A 400 -5.52 -23.30 -11.17
N ASP A 401 -4.52 -24.04 -11.66
CA ASP A 401 -3.52 -24.70 -10.83
C ASP A 401 -2.72 -23.70 -9.98
N HIS A 402 -2.38 -22.55 -10.58
CA HIS A 402 -1.76 -21.44 -9.86
C HIS A 402 -2.68 -20.95 -8.73
N LEU A 403 -3.94 -20.64 -9.02
CA LEU A 403 -4.92 -20.21 -8.02
C LEU A 403 -5.05 -21.21 -6.85
N PHE A 404 -5.11 -22.52 -7.15
CA PHE A 404 -5.16 -23.56 -6.12
C PHE A 404 -3.89 -23.57 -5.26
N THR A 405 -2.73 -23.49 -5.90
CA THR A 405 -1.43 -23.45 -5.23
C THR A 405 -1.34 -22.27 -4.27
N GLU A 406 -1.79 -21.09 -4.69
CA GLU A 406 -1.80 -19.89 -3.85
C GLU A 406 -2.75 -20.02 -2.65
N LEU A 407 -3.96 -20.54 -2.85
CA LEU A 407 -4.92 -20.77 -1.76
C LEU A 407 -4.38 -21.76 -0.72
N ILE A 408 -3.72 -22.84 -1.16
CA ILE A 408 -3.10 -23.83 -0.28
C ILE A 408 -1.94 -23.20 0.49
N ARG A 409 -1.04 -22.50 -0.20
CA ARG A 409 0.12 -21.81 0.39
C ARG A 409 -0.32 -20.85 1.49
N GLU A 410 -1.35 -20.06 1.23
CA GLU A 410 -1.89 -19.05 2.15
C GLU A 410 -2.86 -19.63 3.20
N ARG A 411 -3.10 -20.96 3.14
CA ARG A 411 -4.01 -21.70 4.02
C ARG A 411 -5.42 -21.09 4.03
N ILE A 412 -5.92 -20.76 2.86
CA ILE A 412 -7.24 -20.17 2.64
C ILE A 412 -8.19 -21.25 2.13
N SER A 413 -9.30 -21.43 2.83
CA SER A 413 -10.44 -22.22 2.35
C SER A 413 -11.58 -21.29 1.98
N HIS A 414 -12.03 -21.36 0.73
CA HIS A 414 -13.12 -20.51 0.21
C HIS A 414 -14.50 -20.92 0.75
N GLY A 415 -14.72 -22.20 1.04
CA GLY A 415 -15.96 -22.73 1.63
C GLY A 415 -17.17 -22.83 0.67
N ASP A 416 -17.09 -22.26 -0.53
CA ASP A 416 -18.07 -22.42 -1.63
C ASP A 416 -17.35 -22.40 -3.00
N PHE A 417 -16.23 -23.12 -3.11
CA PHE A 417 -15.37 -23.12 -4.30
C PHE A 417 -15.96 -24.02 -5.39
N LYS A 418 -16.91 -23.47 -6.15
CA LYS A 418 -17.57 -24.14 -7.28
C LYS A 418 -17.42 -23.29 -8.52
N GLY A 419 -17.53 -23.89 -9.70
CA GLY A 419 -17.24 -23.19 -10.95
C GLY A 419 -18.07 -21.91 -11.17
N HIS A 420 -19.32 -21.87 -10.73
CA HIS A 420 -20.15 -20.64 -10.79
C HIS A 420 -19.69 -19.46 -9.90
N ASN A 421 -18.68 -19.66 -9.06
CA ASN A 421 -18.06 -18.62 -8.24
C ASN A 421 -16.64 -18.26 -8.71
N LEU A 422 -16.17 -18.87 -9.81
CA LEU A 422 -14.89 -18.61 -10.45
C LEU A 422 -15.15 -18.02 -11.81
N PHE A 423 -14.55 -16.88 -12.09
CA PHE A 423 -14.77 -16.15 -13.34
C PHE A 423 -13.46 -16.13 -14.12
N TRP A 424 -13.56 -16.33 -15.43
CA TRP A 424 -12.46 -16.09 -16.34
C TRP A 424 -12.54 -14.64 -16.81
N ALA A 425 -11.51 -13.84 -16.53
CA ALA A 425 -11.40 -12.47 -17.02
C ALA A 425 -10.03 -12.33 -17.71
N GLU A 426 -10.04 -11.80 -18.93
CA GLU A 426 -8.83 -11.56 -19.73
C GLU A 426 -7.94 -10.45 -19.18
#